data_AF-A0A0Q5VMN2-F1
#
_entry.id   AF-A0A0Q5VMN2-F1
#
_cell.length_a   1.000
_cell.length_b   1.000
_cell.length_c   1.000
_cell.angle_alpha   90.00
_cell.angle_beta   90.00
_cell.angle_gamma   90.00
#
_symmetry.space_group_name_H-M   'P 1'
#
loop_
_entity.id
_entity.type
_entity.pdbx_description
1 polymer ?
#
loop_
_entity_poly.entity_id
_entity_poly.type
_entity_poly.pdbx_seq_one_letter_code
_entity_poly.pdbx_strand_id
1 'polypeptide(L)'
;MTFKDDLQNLMGTPVSQSKYIYGSIFHLMFNVTAGDAELVCNGCQWVLLDAADSVRLHDEAALSSDVISGLLTGKRLRSVESSPGSLSLHFDDVVLCGFATEDYHLMLHDGVSLKSPEWLAETDAARDSFMLFRPDGPAAGYEFSGYFDLNSVPWGAHYLSAQEGIIG
;
A
#
# COMPACT_ATOMS: atom_id res chain seq x y z
N MET A 1 9.07 18.83 1.88
CA MET A 1 8.94 17.63 2.72
C MET A 1 8.53 16.50 1.79
N THR A 2 9.17 15.35 1.86
CA THR A 2 8.86 14.20 1.00
C THR A 2 7.89 13.26 1.71
N PHE A 3 7.20 12.41 0.96
CA PHE A 3 6.35 11.36 1.52
C PHE A 3 7.08 10.49 2.56
N LYS A 4 8.37 10.19 2.33
CA LYS A 4 9.18 9.44 3.29
C LYS A 4 9.40 10.21 4.59
N ASP A 5 9.68 11.51 4.51
CA ASP A 5 9.83 12.35 5.71
C ASP A 5 8.52 12.36 6.52
N ASP A 6 7.39 12.42 5.82
CA ASP A 6 6.07 12.44 6.46
C ASP A 6 5.73 11.09 7.11
N LEU A 7 6.06 9.96 6.46
CA LEU A 7 5.97 8.64 7.08
C LEU A 7 6.87 8.48 8.30
N GLN A 8 8.09 9.05 8.26
CA GLN A 8 9.00 8.99 9.42
C GLN A 8 8.42 9.70 10.64
N ASN A 9 7.62 10.76 10.45
CA ASN A 9 6.91 11.42 11.55
C ASN A 9 5.81 10.55 12.19
N LEU A 10 5.39 9.47 11.51
CA LEU A 10 4.43 8.50 12.04
C LEU A 10 5.11 7.31 12.76
N MET A 11 6.43 7.24 12.80
CA MET A 11 7.14 6.15 13.49
C MET A 11 6.73 6.06 14.96
N GLY A 12 6.38 4.85 15.40
CA GLY A 12 5.92 4.56 16.75
C GLY A 12 4.47 4.95 17.03
N THR A 13 3.82 5.68 16.11
CA THR A 13 2.39 6.02 16.22
C THR A 13 1.54 4.80 15.85
N PRO A 14 0.60 4.38 16.70
CA PRO A 14 -0.29 3.27 16.39
C PRO A 14 -1.34 3.70 15.35
N VAL A 15 -1.72 2.76 14.49
CA VAL A 15 -2.90 2.91 13.63
C VAL A 15 -4.14 3.00 14.53
N SER A 16 -4.84 4.13 14.50
CA SER A 16 -6.06 4.36 15.28
C SER A 16 -7.28 3.70 14.64
N GLN A 17 -7.31 3.63 13.32
CA GLN A 17 -8.39 3.01 12.55
C GLN A 17 -7.87 2.49 11.21
N SER A 18 -8.43 1.37 10.76
CA SER A 18 -8.22 0.85 9.41
C SER A 18 -9.57 0.76 8.69
N LYS A 19 -9.65 1.25 7.46
CA LYS A 19 -10.90 1.30 6.71
C LYS A 19 -10.71 0.74 5.31
N TYR A 20 -11.48 -0.29 4.99
CA TYR A 20 -11.62 -0.75 3.62
C TYR A 20 -12.64 0.12 2.88
N ILE A 21 -12.34 0.52 1.65
CA ILE A 21 -13.26 1.31 0.82
C ILE A 21 -13.88 0.41 -0.25
N TYR A 22 -13.06 0.03 -1.24
CA TYR A 22 -13.47 -0.78 -2.38
C TYR A 22 -12.25 -1.18 -3.22
N GLY A 23 -12.27 -2.38 -3.80
CA GLY A 23 -11.17 -2.90 -4.62
C GLY A 23 -9.87 -2.84 -3.83
N SER A 24 -8.82 -2.31 -4.43
CA SER A 24 -7.50 -2.22 -3.79
C SER A 24 -7.27 -1.04 -2.87
N ILE A 25 -8.36 -0.38 -2.46
CA ILE A 25 -8.29 0.87 -1.69
C ILE A 25 -8.61 0.62 -0.22
N PHE A 26 -7.63 0.90 0.64
CA PHE A 26 -7.83 0.98 2.08
C PHE A 26 -7.04 2.13 2.69
N HIS A 27 -7.54 2.60 3.82
CA HIS A 27 -7.03 3.76 4.55
C HIS A 27 -6.56 3.33 5.94
N LEU A 28 -5.43 3.89 6.38
CA LEU A 28 -4.92 3.77 7.73
C LEU A 28 -4.88 5.16 8.37
N MET A 29 -5.56 5.31 9.49
CA MET A 29 -5.56 6.54 10.27
C MET A 29 -4.58 6.44 11.43
N PHE A 30 -3.88 7.52 11.70
CA PHE A 30 -2.93 7.67 12.80
C PHE A 30 -3.32 8.89 13.63
N ASN A 31 -3.52 8.69 14.92
CA ASN A 31 -3.80 9.82 15.81
C ASN A 31 -2.48 10.52 16.15
N VAL A 32 -2.28 11.73 15.62
CA VAL A 32 -1.12 12.58 15.91
C VAL A 32 -1.56 13.84 16.66
N THR A 33 -0.62 14.52 17.32
CA THR A 33 -0.93 15.66 18.20
C THR A 33 -1.75 16.77 17.52
N ALA A 34 -1.57 16.98 16.21
CA ALA A 34 -2.23 18.02 15.44
C ALA A 34 -3.59 17.59 14.84
N GLY A 35 -4.01 16.33 14.99
CA GLY A 35 -5.20 15.75 14.37
C GLY A 35 -4.93 14.34 13.83
N ASP A 36 -5.86 13.80 13.05
CA ASP A 36 -5.64 12.50 12.41
C ASP A 36 -4.85 12.67 11.11
N ALA A 37 -3.79 11.89 10.95
CA ALA A 37 -3.12 11.69 9.68
C ALA A 37 -3.70 10.45 8.98
N GLU A 38 -3.90 10.51 7.68
CA GLU A 38 -4.55 9.46 6.89
C GLU A 38 -3.61 9.01 5.76
N LEU A 39 -3.18 7.75 5.83
CA LEU A 39 -2.45 7.08 4.77
C LEU A 39 -3.44 6.29 3.91
N VAL A 40 -3.51 6.63 2.64
CA VAL A 40 -4.33 5.95 1.63
C VAL A 40 -3.43 5.08 0.76
N CYS A 41 -3.76 3.79 0.66
CA CYS A 41 -3.23 2.90 -0.37
C CYS A 41 -4.22 2.89 -1.53
N ASN A 42 -3.79 3.26 -2.73
CA ASN A 42 -4.63 3.38 -3.92
C ASN A 42 -3.85 2.96 -5.17
N GLY A 43 -4.51 2.44 -6.20
CA GLY A 43 -3.89 2.23 -7.51
C GLY A 43 -2.67 1.29 -7.51
N CYS A 44 -2.60 0.35 -6.56
CA CYS A 44 -1.58 -0.69 -6.54
C CYS A 44 -2.12 -1.97 -5.89
N GLN A 45 -1.40 -3.07 -6.07
CA GLN A 45 -1.66 -4.31 -5.37
C GLN A 45 -1.01 -4.29 -4.00
N TRP A 46 -1.52 -5.07 -3.07
CA TRP A 46 -0.90 -5.21 -1.76
C TRP A 46 -1.08 -6.58 -1.13
N VAL A 47 -0.20 -6.88 -0.19
CA VAL A 47 -0.24 -8.06 0.67
C VAL A 47 0.09 -7.68 2.11
N LEU A 48 -0.61 -8.29 3.07
CA LEU A 48 -0.24 -8.28 4.48
C LEU A 48 0.44 -9.60 4.83
N LEU A 49 1.65 -9.51 5.33
CA LEU A 49 2.47 -10.62 5.78
C LEU A 49 2.57 -10.60 7.30
N ASP A 50 2.78 -11.75 7.93
CA ASP A 50 3.26 -11.79 9.30
C ASP A 50 4.80 -11.67 9.37
N ALA A 51 5.34 -11.66 10.59
CA ALA A 51 6.78 -11.59 10.83
C ALA A 51 7.60 -12.76 10.26
N ALA A 52 6.96 -13.82 9.76
CA ALA A 52 7.59 -14.96 9.10
C ALA A 52 7.38 -14.95 7.58
N ASP A 53 7.01 -13.80 7.01
CA ASP A 53 6.70 -13.59 5.59
C ASP A 53 5.56 -14.47 5.06
N SER A 54 4.68 -14.95 5.94
CA SER A 54 3.51 -15.73 5.53
C SER A 54 2.34 -14.80 5.21
N VAL A 55 1.65 -15.05 4.10
CA VAL A 55 0.49 -14.25 3.65
C VAL A 55 -0.67 -14.38 4.64
N ARG A 56 -1.09 -13.24 5.21
CA ARG A 56 -2.24 -13.11 6.12
C ARG A 56 -3.48 -12.59 5.41
N LEU A 57 -3.28 -11.67 4.48
CA LEU A 57 -4.31 -11.04 3.68
C LEU A 57 -3.71 -10.54 2.38
N HIS A 58 -4.51 -10.47 1.33
CA HIS A 58 -4.11 -9.89 0.07
C HIS A 58 -5.29 -9.15 -0.56
N ASP A 59 -4.94 -8.28 -1.50
CA ASP A 59 -5.83 -7.34 -2.19
C ASP A 59 -7.12 -7.95 -2.75
N GLU A 60 -7.03 -9.11 -3.40
CA GLU A 60 -8.17 -9.78 -4.05
C GLU A 60 -9.03 -10.64 -3.09
N ALA A 61 -8.78 -10.60 -1.78
CA ALA A 61 -9.60 -11.36 -0.83
C ALA A 61 -11.00 -10.74 -0.66
N ALA A 62 -11.94 -11.50 -0.06
CA ALA A 62 -13.18 -10.91 0.42
C ALA A 62 -12.89 -9.97 1.61
N LEU A 63 -12.82 -8.67 1.34
CA LEU A 63 -12.36 -7.68 2.30
C LEU A 63 -13.50 -6.91 2.98
N SER A 64 -13.27 -6.57 4.24
CA SER A 64 -14.07 -5.63 5.02
C SER A 64 -13.15 -4.83 5.95
N SER A 65 -13.66 -3.70 6.45
CA SER A 65 -12.93 -2.91 7.45
C SER A 65 -12.60 -3.73 8.70
N ASP A 66 -13.45 -4.69 9.08
CA ASP A 66 -13.20 -5.55 10.25
C ASP A 66 -11.99 -6.47 10.05
N VAL A 67 -11.82 -7.02 8.83
CA VAL A 67 -10.69 -7.89 8.49
C VAL A 67 -9.36 -7.12 8.54
N ILE A 68 -9.31 -5.95 7.91
CA ILE A 68 -8.09 -5.11 7.92
C ILE A 68 -7.81 -4.58 9.32
N SER A 69 -8.85 -4.14 10.05
CA SER A 69 -8.72 -3.64 11.42
C SER A 69 -8.16 -4.71 12.36
N GLY A 70 -8.58 -5.96 12.21
CA GLY A 70 -8.07 -7.09 12.99
C GLY A 70 -6.57 -7.36 12.82
N LEU A 71 -5.96 -6.88 11.73
CA LEU A 71 -4.53 -7.03 11.47
C LEU A 71 -3.72 -5.77 11.79
N LEU A 72 -4.24 -4.57 11.50
CA LEU A 72 -3.45 -3.33 11.54
C LEU A 72 -3.82 -2.38 12.69
N THR A 73 -5.07 -2.35 13.16
CA THR A 73 -5.46 -1.39 14.20
C THR A 73 -4.71 -1.65 15.51
N GLY A 74 -4.17 -0.59 16.10
CA GLY A 74 -3.33 -0.63 17.30
C GLY A 74 -1.86 -0.99 17.05
N LYS A 75 -1.51 -1.48 15.85
CA LYS A 75 -0.13 -1.78 15.48
C LYS A 75 0.63 -0.49 15.19
N ARG A 76 1.89 -0.44 15.59
CA ARG A 76 2.76 0.74 15.43
C ARG A 76 3.66 0.58 14.23
N LEU A 77 3.72 1.62 13.41
CA LEU A 77 4.69 1.69 12.32
C LEU A 77 6.12 1.73 12.90
N ARG A 78 6.97 0.80 12.49
CA ARG A 78 8.33 0.58 13.02
C ARG A 78 9.42 0.94 12.02
N SER A 79 9.19 0.63 10.76
CA SER A 79 10.12 0.91 9.67
C SER A 79 9.39 0.98 8.34
N VAL A 80 10.08 1.56 7.37
CA VAL A 80 9.64 1.71 5.99
C VAL A 80 10.78 1.28 5.09
N GLU A 81 10.49 0.41 4.14
CA GLU A 81 11.40 0.00 3.10
C GLU A 81 10.79 0.33 1.75
N SER A 82 11.61 0.81 0.81
CA SER A 82 11.14 1.17 -0.52
C SER A 82 12.09 0.63 -1.57
N SER A 83 11.53 0.02 -2.60
CA SER A 83 12.21 -0.36 -3.82
C SER A 83 11.57 0.38 -5.00
N PRO A 84 12.12 0.26 -6.23
CA PRO A 84 11.49 0.87 -7.39
C PRO A 84 10.02 0.46 -7.59
N GLY A 85 9.64 -0.78 -7.29
CA GLY A 85 8.29 -1.29 -7.54
C GLY A 85 7.49 -1.69 -6.30
N SER A 86 8.02 -1.43 -5.10
CA SER A 86 7.33 -1.76 -3.85
C SER A 86 7.62 -0.80 -2.71
N LEU A 87 6.64 -0.70 -1.81
CA LEU A 87 6.72 0.01 -0.55
C LEU A 87 6.27 -0.95 0.56
N SER A 88 7.16 -1.23 1.50
CA SER A 88 6.88 -2.05 2.66
C SER A 88 6.82 -1.20 3.93
N LEU A 89 5.70 -1.29 4.64
CA LEU A 89 5.44 -0.63 5.91
C LEU A 89 5.36 -1.71 7.00
N HIS A 90 6.30 -1.69 7.93
CA HIS A 90 6.40 -2.70 8.99
C HIS A 90 5.67 -2.21 10.23
N PHE A 91 4.62 -2.91 10.62
CA PHE A 91 3.76 -2.62 11.75
C PHE A 91 3.87 -3.72 12.81
N ASP A 92 4.66 -3.50 13.87
CA ASP A 92 4.94 -4.52 14.88
C ASP A 92 5.26 -5.92 14.29
N ASP A 93 4.29 -6.84 14.26
CA ASP A 93 4.36 -8.22 13.76
C ASP A 93 3.71 -8.42 12.38
N VAL A 94 3.28 -7.35 11.72
CA VAL A 94 2.62 -7.34 10.39
C VAL A 94 3.42 -6.48 9.42
N VAL A 95 3.58 -6.93 8.18
CA VAL A 95 4.19 -6.14 7.10
C VAL A 95 3.14 -5.90 6.02
N LEU A 96 2.88 -4.63 5.72
CA LEU A 96 2.11 -4.23 4.55
C LEU A 96 3.09 -3.98 3.40
N CYS A 97 3.02 -4.80 2.36
CA CYS A 97 3.78 -4.58 1.14
C CYS A 97 2.81 -4.18 0.03
N GLY A 98 2.87 -2.92 -0.40
CA GLY A 98 2.23 -2.45 -1.62
C GLY A 98 3.20 -2.53 -2.80
N PHE A 99 2.71 -2.92 -3.97
CA PHE A 99 3.51 -3.12 -5.16
C PHE A 99 2.68 -3.01 -6.44
N ALA A 100 3.33 -2.83 -7.58
CA ALA A 100 2.66 -2.84 -8.88
C ALA A 100 3.35 -3.83 -9.83
N THR A 101 2.63 -4.85 -10.28
CA THR A 101 3.07 -5.67 -11.42
C THR A 101 2.76 -4.96 -12.74
N GLU A 102 3.47 -5.31 -13.81
CA GLU A 102 3.23 -4.72 -15.14
C GLU A 102 1.80 -5.00 -15.61
N ASP A 103 1.37 -6.26 -15.56
CA ASP A 103 0.03 -6.67 -16.00
C ASP A 103 -1.08 -5.92 -15.26
N TYR A 104 -0.97 -5.80 -13.93
CA TYR A 104 -1.96 -5.07 -13.13
C TYR A 104 -1.97 -3.58 -13.45
N HIS A 105 -0.79 -2.95 -13.56
CA HIS A 105 -0.69 -1.54 -13.88
C HIS A 105 -1.30 -1.22 -15.25
N LEU A 106 -0.96 -2.00 -16.27
CA LEU A 106 -1.49 -1.82 -17.62
C LEU A 106 -3.02 -2.05 -17.65
N MET A 107 -3.54 -3.00 -16.88
CA MET A 107 -4.99 -3.19 -16.73
C MET A 107 -5.65 -1.98 -16.08
N LEU A 108 -5.08 -1.45 -15.00
CA LEU A 108 -5.64 -0.32 -14.25
C LEU A 108 -5.63 0.99 -15.04
N HIS A 109 -4.61 1.19 -15.88
CA HIS A 109 -4.35 2.44 -16.60
C HIS A 109 -4.51 2.31 -18.11
N ASP A 110 -5.43 1.46 -18.58
CA ASP A 110 -5.81 1.32 -19.99
C ASP A 110 -4.61 1.16 -20.96
N GLY A 111 -3.58 0.43 -20.53
CA GLY A 111 -2.37 0.15 -21.29
C GLY A 111 -1.28 1.22 -21.24
N VAL A 112 -1.46 2.29 -20.46
CA VAL A 112 -0.42 3.30 -20.24
C VAL A 112 0.68 2.70 -19.35
N SER A 113 1.93 2.74 -19.82
CA SER A 113 3.07 2.16 -19.10
C SER A 113 3.70 3.14 -18.11
N LEU A 114 4.25 2.64 -17.00
CA LEU A 114 5.00 3.46 -16.06
C LEU A 114 6.11 4.25 -16.76
N LYS A 115 6.22 5.52 -16.39
CA LYS A 115 7.21 6.50 -16.90
C LYS A 115 7.11 6.79 -18.41
N SER A 116 6.07 6.32 -19.11
CA SER A 116 5.81 6.77 -20.47
C SER A 116 5.48 8.27 -20.51
N PRO A 117 5.62 8.96 -21.64
CA PRO A 117 5.23 10.36 -21.75
C PRO A 117 3.76 10.61 -21.37
N GLU A 118 2.86 9.69 -21.73
CA GLU A 118 1.45 9.71 -21.37
C GLU A 118 1.28 9.63 -19.85
N TRP A 119 1.95 8.67 -19.20
CA TRP A 119 1.96 8.57 -17.75
C TRP A 119 2.49 9.85 -17.09
N LEU A 120 3.59 10.41 -17.63
CA LEU A 120 4.18 11.63 -17.08
C LEU A 120 3.29 12.88 -17.27
N ALA A 121 2.31 12.82 -18.17
CA ALA A 121 1.31 13.87 -18.38
C ALA A 121 0.11 13.78 -17.42
N GLU A 122 -0.10 12.62 -16.76
CA GLU A 122 -1.14 12.45 -15.76
C GLU A 122 -0.89 13.29 -14.50
N THR A 123 -1.96 13.56 -13.76
CA THR A 123 -1.88 14.28 -12.48
C THR A 123 -1.18 13.43 -11.42
N ASP A 124 -0.42 14.05 -10.51
CA ASP A 124 0.28 13.33 -9.42
C ASP A 124 -0.65 12.39 -8.64
N ALA A 125 -1.86 12.84 -8.29
CA ALA A 125 -2.83 12.03 -7.55
C ALA A 125 -3.30 10.76 -8.30
N ALA A 126 -3.23 10.74 -9.63
CA ALA A 126 -3.53 9.55 -10.43
C ALA A 126 -2.35 8.57 -10.50
N ARG A 127 -1.13 9.07 -10.27
CA ARG A 127 0.11 8.30 -10.27
C ARG A 127 0.50 7.76 -8.91
N ASP A 128 0.15 8.50 -7.86
CA ASP A 128 0.50 8.16 -6.49
C ASP A 128 -0.21 6.88 -6.02
N SER A 129 0.58 5.85 -5.74
CA SER A 129 0.10 4.59 -5.17
C SER A 129 -0.17 4.69 -3.67
N PHE A 130 0.52 5.62 -3.00
CA PHE A 130 0.21 5.99 -1.63
C PHE A 130 0.09 7.50 -1.51
N MET A 131 -0.88 7.94 -0.73
CA MET A 131 -1.05 9.35 -0.38
C MET A 131 -1.16 9.48 1.13
N LEU A 132 -0.41 10.42 1.70
CA LEU A 132 -0.45 10.74 3.12
C LEU A 132 -1.02 12.14 3.31
N PHE A 133 -2.21 12.22 3.90
CA PHE A 133 -2.87 13.44 4.29
C PHE A 133 -2.55 13.76 5.74
N ARG A 134 -1.97 14.93 5.98
CA ARG A 134 -1.67 15.41 7.33
C ARG A 134 -2.60 16.57 7.70
N PRO A 135 -2.93 16.72 8.98
CA PRO A 135 -3.78 17.83 9.43
C PRO A 135 -3.09 19.20 9.28
N ASP A 136 -1.76 19.23 9.22
CA ASP A 136 -0.94 20.44 9.29
C ASP A 136 -0.12 20.74 8.01
N GLY A 137 -0.44 20.10 6.88
CA GLY A 137 0.32 20.29 5.64
C GLY A 137 -0.39 19.82 4.38
N PRO A 138 0.24 20.05 3.20
CA PRO A 138 -0.25 19.47 1.95
C PRO A 138 -0.12 17.95 1.98
N ALA A 139 -0.95 17.27 1.18
CA ALA A 139 -0.81 15.84 0.96
C ALA A 139 0.54 15.51 0.31
N ALA A 140 1.13 14.39 0.71
CA ALA A 140 2.35 13.86 0.11
C ALA A 140 2.05 12.55 -0.61
N GLY A 141 2.58 12.40 -1.82
CA GLY A 141 2.38 11.24 -2.69
C GLY A 141 3.61 10.34 -2.82
N TYR A 142 3.38 9.06 -3.07
CA TYR A 142 4.41 8.09 -3.43
C TYR A 142 4.01 7.34 -4.70
N GLU A 143 4.78 7.56 -5.76
CA GLU A 143 4.68 6.88 -7.04
C GLU A 143 5.77 5.82 -7.16
N PHE A 144 5.40 4.61 -7.60
CA PHE A 144 6.40 3.61 -7.99
C PHE A 144 7.22 4.07 -9.21
N SER A 145 8.46 3.61 -9.28
CA SER A 145 9.39 3.91 -10.38
C SER A 145 9.69 2.72 -11.28
N GLY A 146 9.19 1.53 -10.95
CA GLY A 146 9.29 0.33 -11.78
C GLY A 146 8.27 -0.72 -11.35
N TYR A 147 8.25 -1.83 -12.06
CA TYR A 147 7.38 -2.96 -11.74
C TYR A 147 8.03 -3.90 -10.73
N PHE A 148 7.19 -4.55 -9.94
CA PHE A 148 7.59 -5.57 -8.99
C PHE A 148 7.58 -6.96 -9.63
N ASP A 149 8.66 -7.71 -9.46
CA ASP A 149 8.73 -9.11 -9.87
C ASP A 149 8.30 -10.02 -8.73
N LEU A 150 7.11 -10.62 -8.83
CA LEU A 150 6.60 -11.56 -7.83
C LEU A 150 7.48 -12.80 -7.67
N ASN A 151 8.29 -13.17 -8.66
CA ASN A 151 9.22 -14.30 -8.55
C ASN A 151 10.43 -13.96 -7.67
N SER A 152 10.65 -12.69 -7.36
CA SER A 152 11.76 -12.25 -6.52
C SER A 152 11.53 -12.45 -5.02
N VAL A 153 10.31 -12.85 -4.62
CA VAL A 153 9.91 -12.99 -3.21
C VAL A 153 9.29 -14.35 -2.88
N PRO A 154 9.52 -14.90 -1.66
CA PRO A 154 9.03 -16.21 -1.27
C PRO A 154 7.50 -16.35 -1.28
N TRP A 155 6.78 -15.29 -0.95
CA TRP A 155 5.31 -15.28 -0.89
C TRP A 155 4.63 -15.08 -2.25
N GLY A 156 5.38 -14.72 -3.31
CA GLY A 156 4.82 -14.36 -4.61
C GLY A 156 4.03 -15.50 -5.26
N ALA A 157 4.52 -16.74 -5.16
CA ALA A 157 3.81 -17.92 -5.69
C ALA A 157 2.46 -18.16 -4.98
N HIS A 158 2.38 -17.90 -3.67
CA HIS A 158 1.14 -18.00 -2.91
C HIS A 158 0.13 -16.92 -3.33
N TYR A 159 0.61 -15.69 -3.51
CA TYR A 159 -0.21 -14.59 -3.99
C TYR A 159 -0.82 -14.89 -5.36
N LEU A 160 0.00 -15.35 -6.33
CA LEU A 160 -0.47 -15.73 -7.66
C LEU A 160 -1.50 -16.87 -7.63
N SER A 161 -1.24 -17.92 -6.83
CA SER A 161 -2.17 -19.05 -6.70
C SER A 161 -3.53 -18.64 -6.13
N ALA A 162 -3.55 -17.64 -5.23
CA ALA A 162 -4.78 -17.11 -4.67
C ALA A 162 -5.62 -16.33 -5.71
N GLN A 163 -4.98 -15.67 -6.68
CA GLN A 163 -5.67 -14.99 -7.78
C GLN A 163 -6.35 -15.97 -8.74
N GLU A 164 -5.71 -17.10 -9.05
CA GLU A 164 -6.28 -18.13 -9.93
C GLU A 164 -7.55 -18.77 -9.35
N GLY A 165 -7.62 -18.91 -8.02
CA GLY A 165 -8.76 -19.51 -7.33
C GLY A 165 -10.05 -18.67 -7.29
N ILE A 166 -9.97 -17.38 -7.65
CA ILE A 166 -11.12 -16.46 -7.65
C ILE A 166 -11.86 -16.49 -9.01
N ILE A 167 -11.23 -17.05 -10.04
CA ILE A 167 -11.79 -17.19 -11.41
C ILE A 167 -12.54 -18.53 -11.58
N GLY A 168 -12.68 -19.33 -10.50
CA GLY A 168 -13.32 -20.66 -10.49
C GLY A 168 -14.79 -20.67 -10.09
#